data_AF-A0A091K611-F1
#
_entry.id   AF-A0A091K611-F1
#
_cell.length_a   1.000
_cell.length_b   1.000
_cell.length_c   1.000
_cell.angle_alpha   90.00
_cell.angle_beta   90.00
_cell.angle_gamma   90.00
#
_symmetry.space_group_name_H-M   'P 1'
#
loop_
_entity.id
_entity.type
_entity.pdbx_description
1 polymer ?
#
loop_
_entity_poly.entity_id
_entity_poly.type
_entity_poly.pdbx_seq_one_letter_code
_entity_poly.pdbx_strand_id
1 'polypeptide(L)'
;RSKRGWVWNQMFVLEEFSGPEPILVGRLHTDLDPGSSKIKYILSGDGAGTIFVINDKTGDIHAMKRLDREEKAEYTLTAQAVDRDTNQPLEPPSEFIIKVQDINDNAPEFVDGPYHATVPEMSVVGTFVTKVTATDADDPVYGNSAKLVYSILEGQPYFSIE
;
A
#
# COMPACT_ATOMS: atom_id res chain seq x y z
N ARG A 1 -23.03 20.92 5.74
CA ARG A 1 -22.77 20.63 4.31
C ARG A 1 -21.26 20.54 4.13
N SER A 2 -20.66 19.36 4.27
CA SER A 2 -19.22 19.19 4.00
C SER A 2 -19.04 19.21 2.47
N LYS A 3 -18.34 20.22 1.95
CA LYS A 3 -17.93 20.21 0.54
C LYS A 3 -16.81 19.17 0.44
N ARG A 4 -17.06 18.04 -0.24
CA ARG A 4 -15.99 17.11 -0.63
C ARG A 4 -15.07 17.86 -1.59
N GLY A 5 -13.89 18.25 -1.11
CA GLY A 5 -12.81 18.76 -1.94
C GLY A 5 -12.09 17.64 -2.67
N TRP A 6 -11.30 17.98 -3.68
CA TRP A 6 -10.40 17.04 -4.33
C TRP A 6 -9.17 16.79 -3.44
N VAL A 7 -8.63 15.57 -3.49
CA VAL A 7 -7.39 15.17 -2.81
C VAL A 7 -6.35 14.83 -3.88
N TRP A 8 -5.34 15.70 -4.01
CA TRP A 8 -4.26 15.57 -4.99
C TRP A 8 -2.89 15.32 -4.36
N ASN A 9 -2.76 15.50 -3.05
CA ASN A 9 -1.52 15.36 -2.29
C ASN A 9 -1.24 13.89 -1.93
N GLN A 10 -1.20 13.02 -2.94
CA GLN A 10 -0.84 11.63 -2.79
C GLN A 10 -0.06 11.10 -4.00
N MET A 11 0.83 10.15 -3.75
CA MET A 11 1.59 9.41 -4.77
C MET A 11 1.46 7.92 -4.51
N PHE A 12 1.82 7.10 -5.49
CA PHE A 12 1.74 5.65 -5.42
C PHE A 12 3.07 5.03 -5.83
N VAL A 13 3.46 3.96 -5.15
CA VAL A 13 4.65 3.16 -5.47
C VAL A 13 4.30 1.69 -5.32
N LEU A 14 4.66 0.85 -6.29
CA LEU A 14 4.44 -0.60 -6.19
C LEU A 14 5.34 -1.19 -5.11
N GLU A 15 4.79 -2.12 -4.33
CA GLU A 15 5.56 -2.89 -3.39
C GLU A 15 6.45 -3.94 -4.05
N GLU A 16 7.31 -4.54 -3.23
CA GLU A 16 8.10 -5.72 -3.51
C GLU A 16 8.94 -5.67 -4.80
N PHE A 17 9.24 -4.45 -5.22
CA PHE A 17 10.06 -4.19 -6.38
C PHE A 17 11.51 -4.63 -6.14
N SER A 18 12.01 -5.46 -7.05
CA SER A 18 13.32 -6.11 -6.99
C SER A 18 14.28 -5.67 -8.11
N GLY A 19 13.95 -4.59 -8.82
CA GLY A 19 14.82 -4.05 -9.86
C GLY A 19 16.11 -3.44 -9.30
N PRO A 20 17.19 -3.39 -10.11
CA PRO A 20 18.49 -2.88 -9.66
C PRO A 20 18.51 -1.36 -9.48
N GLU A 21 17.58 -0.65 -10.10
CA GLU A 21 17.50 0.82 -10.09
C GLU A 21 16.39 1.29 -9.13
N PRO A 22 16.59 2.41 -8.41
CA PRO A 22 15.54 3.02 -7.61
C PRO A 22 14.31 3.39 -8.44
N ILE A 23 13.11 3.22 -7.86
CA ILE A 23 11.85 3.55 -8.55
C ILE A 23 11.56 5.04 -8.37
N LEU A 24 11.30 5.75 -9.46
CA LEU A 24 10.71 7.09 -9.41
C LEU A 24 9.26 7.00 -8.90
N VAL A 25 9.00 7.58 -7.73
CA VAL A 25 7.66 7.62 -7.10
C VAL A 25 6.85 8.80 -7.65
N GLY A 26 7.51 9.93 -7.86
CA GLY A 26 6.87 11.16 -8.33
C GLY A 26 7.79 12.36 -8.25
N ARG A 27 7.24 13.54 -8.54
CA ARG A 27 7.98 14.81 -8.52
C ARG A 27 7.22 15.86 -7.71
N LEU A 28 7.92 16.51 -6.79
CA LEU A 28 7.44 17.75 -6.17
C LEU A 28 7.69 18.94 -7.11
N HIS A 29 6.75 19.88 -7.14
CA HIS A 29 6.86 21.06 -7.98
C HIS A 29 6.10 22.24 -7.35
N THR A 30 6.63 23.44 -7.54
CA THR A 30 5.94 24.72 -7.30
C THR A 30 5.82 25.46 -8.62
N ASP A 31 4.71 26.17 -8.83
CA ASP A 31 4.50 27.01 -10.01
C ASP A 31 5.43 28.25 -10.04
N LEU A 32 6.14 28.53 -8.94
CA LEU A 32 7.20 29.52 -8.86
C LEU A 32 8.51 29.05 -9.51
N ASP A 33 8.63 27.77 -9.88
CA ASP A 33 9.83 27.21 -10.50
C ASP A 33 9.89 27.53 -12.01
N PRO A 34 10.76 28.45 -12.46
CA PRO A 34 10.88 28.76 -13.89
C PRO A 34 11.71 27.69 -14.64
N GLY A 35 12.01 26.54 -14.01
CA GLY A 35 12.96 25.53 -14.52
C GLY A 35 14.42 25.92 -14.28
N SER A 36 14.67 26.91 -13.42
CA SER A 36 16.01 27.33 -13.02
C SER A 36 16.39 26.65 -11.71
N SER A 37 17.66 26.30 -11.52
CA SER A 37 18.17 25.62 -10.32
C SER A 37 18.20 26.48 -9.05
N LYS A 38 17.29 27.45 -8.92
CA LYS A 38 17.11 28.40 -7.81
C LYS A 38 16.21 27.87 -6.70
N ILE A 39 15.35 26.90 -7.01
CA ILE A 39 14.51 26.26 -6.00
C ILE A 39 15.22 25.00 -5.50
N LYS A 40 15.20 24.83 -4.19
CA LYS A 40 15.66 23.62 -3.51
C LYS A 40 14.47 22.94 -2.85
N TYR A 41 14.16 21.73 -3.31
CA TYR A 41 13.14 20.88 -2.73
C TYR A 41 13.71 20.09 -1.56
N ILE A 42 12.99 20.07 -0.45
CA ILE A 42 13.37 19.38 0.79
C ILE A 42 12.22 18.44 1.17
N LEU A 43 12.60 17.23 1.59
CA LEU A 43 11.68 16.19 2.03
C LEU A 43 11.96 15.84 3.49
N SER A 44 10.92 15.73 4.30
CA SER A 44 10.98 15.29 5.69
C SER A 44 9.78 14.39 6.03
N GLY A 45 9.82 13.72 7.18
CA GLY A 45 8.75 12.80 7.62
C GLY A 45 9.16 11.33 7.48
N ASP A 46 8.18 10.45 7.31
CA ASP A 46 8.38 9.01 7.36
C ASP A 46 9.27 8.51 6.23
N GLY A 47 10.39 7.86 6.58
CA GLY A 47 11.31 7.28 5.59
C GLY A 47 12.09 8.31 4.76
N ALA A 48 11.93 9.62 5.00
CA ALA A 48 12.66 10.65 4.27
C ALA A 48 14.17 10.51 4.45
N GLY A 49 14.93 10.60 3.35
CA GLY A 49 16.39 10.47 3.34
C GLY A 49 16.91 9.03 3.51
N THR A 50 16.03 8.04 3.70
CA THR A 50 16.41 6.63 3.88
C THR A 50 15.67 5.70 2.92
N ILE A 51 14.35 5.73 2.95
CA ILE A 51 13.45 5.00 2.04
C ILE A 51 13.17 5.88 0.83
N PHE A 52 12.75 7.12 1.05
CA PHE A 52 12.43 8.08 0.01
C PHE A 52 13.51 9.16 -0.06
N VAL A 53 14.19 9.25 -1.21
CA VAL A 53 15.25 10.22 -1.45
C VAL A 53 14.81 11.17 -2.56
N ILE A 54 14.90 12.46 -2.28
CA ILE A 54 14.56 13.51 -3.24
C ILE A 54 15.80 14.10 -3.89
N ASN A 55 15.73 14.35 -5.19
CA ASN A 55 16.68 15.21 -5.89
C ASN A 55 16.29 16.67 -5.65
N ASP A 56 17.12 17.39 -4.89
CA ASP A 56 16.83 18.73 -4.40
C ASP A 56 16.65 19.78 -5.51
N LYS A 57 17.13 19.53 -6.74
CA LYS A 57 16.99 20.43 -7.89
C LYS A 57 15.76 20.17 -8.75
N THR A 58 15.39 18.90 -8.90
CA THR A 58 14.32 18.47 -9.83
C THR A 58 13.00 18.17 -9.13
N GLY A 59 13.06 17.91 -7.82
CA GLY A 59 11.92 17.45 -7.04
C GLY A 59 11.60 15.97 -7.22
N ASP A 60 12.38 15.22 -8.01
CA ASP A 60 12.17 13.78 -8.24
C ASP A 60 12.44 12.99 -6.97
N ILE A 61 11.43 12.23 -6.52
CA ILE A 61 11.49 11.35 -5.36
C ILE A 61 11.64 9.91 -5.84
N HIS A 62 12.67 9.23 -5.33
CA HIS A 62 12.89 7.81 -5.59
C HIS A 62 12.75 6.98 -4.31
N ALA A 63 12.17 5.79 -4.45
CA ALA A 63 12.21 4.75 -3.44
C ALA A 63 13.52 3.97 -3.57
N MET A 64 14.35 4.02 -2.53
CA MET A 64 15.69 3.43 -2.47
C MET A 64 15.71 2.03 -1.86
N LYS A 65 14.58 1.58 -1.31
CA LYS A 65 14.43 0.28 -0.65
C LYS A 65 13.18 -0.40 -1.18
N ARG A 66 13.21 -1.74 -1.11
CA ARG A 66 12.03 -2.57 -1.26
C ARG A 66 11.02 -2.20 -0.16
N LEU A 67 9.76 -2.09 -0.54
CA LEU A 67 8.63 -1.76 0.32
C LEU A 67 7.73 -2.98 0.41
N ASP A 68 7.14 -3.18 1.57
CA ASP A 68 6.18 -4.23 1.88
C ASP A 68 4.92 -3.53 2.42
N ARG A 69 3.79 -3.72 1.76
CA ARG A 69 2.51 -3.10 2.07
C ARG A 69 1.92 -3.68 3.35
N GLU A 70 2.10 -4.98 3.59
CA GLU A 70 1.69 -5.66 4.83
C GLU A 70 2.47 -5.13 6.05
N GLU A 71 3.75 -4.76 5.88
CA GLU A 71 4.52 -4.09 6.92
C GLU A 71 4.07 -2.62 7.10
N LYS A 72 3.97 -1.84 6.00
CA LYS A 72 3.52 -0.44 6.03
C LYS A 72 2.95 0.05 4.69
N ALA A 73 1.62 0.16 4.64
CA ALA A 73 0.89 0.58 3.44
C ALA A 73 0.97 2.09 3.10
N GLU A 74 1.21 2.98 4.07
CA GLU A 74 1.20 4.44 3.85
C GLU A 74 2.34 5.15 4.59
N TYR A 75 2.93 6.13 3.92
CA TYR A 75 3.96 7.02 4.48
C TYR A 75 3.49 8.47 4.39
N THR A 76 3.50 9.16 5.53
CA THR A 76 3.18 10.59 5.61
C THR A 76 4.47 11.40 5.56
N LEU A 77 4.61 12.25 4.54
CA LEU A 77 5.78 13.10 4.33
C LEU A 77 5.39 14.56 4.24
N THR A 78 6.37 15.43 4.45
CA THR A 78 6.24 16.88 4.31
C THR A 78 7.20 17.38 3.25
N ALA A 79 6.65 18.08 2.27
CA ALA A 79 7.37 18.79 1.22
C ALA A 79 7.65 20.24 1.64
N GLN A 80 8.84 20.74 1.29
CA GLN A 80 9.20 22.15 1.41
C GLN A 80 9.93 22.60 0.14
N ALA A 81 9.68 23.85 -0.29
CA ALA A 81 10.43 24.49 -1.35
C ALA A 81 11.05 25.78 -0.79
N VAL A 82 12.38 25.89 -0.91
CA VAL A 82 13.13 27.05 -0.43
C VAL A 82 13.96 27.65 -1.56
N ASP A 83 14.24 28.94 -1.45
CA ASP A 83 15.26 29.59 -2.29
C ASP A 83 16.63 29.00 -1.96
N ARG A 84 17.38 28.60 -2.98
CA ARG A 84 18.60 27.82 -2.80
C ARG A 84 19.76 28.61 -2.22
N ASP A 85 19.82 29.90 -2.49
CA ASP A 85 20.91 30.78 -2.06
C ASP A 85 20.66 31.28 -0.62
N THR A 86 19.41 31.56 -0.28
CA THR A 86 19.02 32.16 1.00
C THR A 86 18.41 31.18 2.00
N ASN A 87 18.00 29.99 1.56
CA ASN A 87 17.17 29.02 2.30
C ASN A 87 15.86 29.61 2.84
N GLN A 88 15.36 30.71 2.27
CA GLN A 88 14.06 31.27 2.64
C GLN A 88 12.93 30.41 2.05
N PRO A 89 11.90 30.07 2.83
CA PRO A 89 10.73 29.35 2.31
C PRO A 89 10.05 30.13 1.18
N LEU A 90 9.87 29.47 0.03
CA LEU A 90 9.10 29.99 -1.10
C LEU A 90 7.64 29.52 -1.03
N GLU A 91 7.44 28.32 -0.50
CA GLU A 91 6.12 27.73 -0.27
C GLU A 91 5.97 27.34 1.21
N PRO A 92 4.74 27.35 1.74
CA PRO A 92 4.49 26.75 3.05
C PRO A 92 4.76 25.23 2.99
N PRO A 93 5.26 24.62 4.09
CA PRO A 93 5.37 23.17 4.17
C PRO A 93 4.03 22.50 3.90
N SER A 94 4.03 21.45 3.09
CA SER A 94 2.80 20.73 2.68
C SER A 94 2.92 19.25 2.95
N GLU A 95 1.90 18.68 3.59
CA GLU A 95 1.82 17.24 3.87
C GLU A 95 1.24 16.48 2.67
N PHE A 96 1.86 15.35 2.34
CA PHE A 96 1.38 14.43 1.30
C PHE A 96 1.65 12.98 1.71
N ILE A 97 0.92 12.06 1.08
CA ILE A 97 1.00 10.63 1.38
C ILE A 97 1.62 9.88 0.20
N ILE A 98 2.57 8.99 0.47
CA ILE A 98 2.99 7.96 -0.48
C ILE A 98 2.30 6.67 -0.07
N LYS A 99 1.47 6.13 -0.97
CA LYS A 99 0.77 4.86 -0.77
C LYS A 99 1.52 3.73 -1.47
N VAL A 100 1.74 2.66 -0.74
CA VAL A 100 2.29 1.42 -1.30
C VAL A 100 1.15 0.66 -1.98
N GLN A 101 1.30 0.37 -3.26
CA GLN A 101 0.33 -0.38 -4.05
C GLN A 101 0.61 -1.87 -3.95
N ASP A 102 -0.48 -2.58 -3.69
CA ASP A 102 -0.53 -4.03 -3.51
C ASP A 102 -0.06 -4.81 -4.74
N ILE A 103 0.70 -5.88 -4.50
CA ILE A 103 0.79 -7.01 -5.41
C ILE A 103 0.28 -8.26 -4.68
N ASN A 104 -0.31 -9.21 -5.42
CA ASN A 104 -0.73 -10.48 -4.82
C ASN A 104 0.48 -11.38 -4.58
N ASP A 105 1.09 -11.27 -3.40
CA ASP A 105 2.23 -12.09 -2.98
C ASP A 105 2.01 -12.79 -1.63
N ASN A 106 0.89 -12.55 -0.95
CA ASN A 106 0.43 -13.36 0.16
C ASN A 106 -0.50 -14.48 -0.31
N ALA A 107 -0.37 -15.65 0.31
CA ALA A 107 -1.25 -16.79 0.04
C ALA A 107 -2.37 -16.85 1.10
N PRO A 108 -3.56 -17.36 0.75
CA PRO A 108 -4.61 -17.56 1.74
C PRO A 108 -4.18 -18.56 2.82
N GLU A 109 -4.24 -18.15 4.09
CA GLU A 109 -3.88 -18.97 5.23
C GLU A 109 -5.09 -19.26 6.12
N PHE A 110 -5.27 -20.54 6.50
CA PHE A 110 -6.31 -20.92 7.46
C PHE A 110 -5.93 -20.51 8.88
N VAL A 111 -6.81 -19.76 9.54
CA VAL A 111 -6.53 -19.13 10.85
C VAL A 111 -6.30 -20.15 11.97
N ASP A 112 -7.11 -21.22 12.00
CA ASP A 112 -7.18 -22.16 13.14
C ASP A 112 -6.96 -23.62 12.71
N GLY A 113 -6.18 -23.85 11.66
CA GLY A 113 -5.89 -25.20 11.18
C GLY A 113 -5.05 -26.03 12.19
N PRO A 114 -5.28 -27.34 12.34
CA PRO A 114 -6.33 -28.15 11.72
C PRO A 114 -7.71 -27.99 12.40
N TYR A 115 -8.77 -28.02 11.59
CA TYR A 115 -10.15 -27.95 12.08
C TYR A 115 -10.67 -29.34 12.46
N HIS A 116 -11.24 -29.45 13.67
CA HIS A 116 -11.94 -30.64 14.14
C HIS A 116 -13.42 -30.30 14.38
N ALA A 117 -14.32 -31.07 13.79
CA ALA A 117 -15.76 -30.90 13.94
C ALA A 117 -16.47 -32.26 13.99
N THR A 118 -17.63 -32.30 14.62
CA THR A 118 -18.49 -33.47 14.69
C THR A 118 -19.91 -33.12 14.26
N VAL A 119 -20.61 -34.08 13.66
CA VAL A 119 -22.01 -33.95 13.24
C VAL A 119 -22.74 -35.24 13.61
N PRO A 120 -23.99 -35.18 14.10
CA PRO A 120 -24.77 -36.39 14.39
C PRO A 120 -24.97 -37.27 13.15
N GLU A 121 -24.89 -38.59 13.33
CA GLU A 121 -24.86 -39.60 12.26
C GLU A 121 -26.14 -39.71 11.40
N MET A 122 -27.22 -39.03 11.78
CA MET A 122 -28.51 -39.01 11.07
C MET A 122 -28.98 -37.57 10.78
N SER A 123 -28.06 -36.62 10.69
CA SER A 123 -28.37 -35.25 10.30
C SER A 123 -28.86 -35.15 8.86
N VAL A 124 -29.82 -34.25 8.61
CA VAL A 124 -30.38 -34.00 7.27
C VAL A 124 -29.34 -33.31 6.36
N VAL A 125 -29.45 -33.50 5.04
CA VAL A 125 -28.58 -32.83 4.05
C VAL A 125 -28.64 -31.31 4.23
N GLY A 126 -27.47 -30.67 4.23
CA GLY A 126 -27.33 -29.23 4.50
C GLY A 126 -27.22 -28.86 5.98
N THR A 127 -27.17 -29.84 6.90
CA THR A 127 -26.87 -29.54 8.31
C THR A 127 -25.48 -28.95 8.43
N PHE A 128 -25.40 -27.77 9.07
CA PHE A 128 -24.14 -27.10 9.35
C PHE A 128 -23.21 -27.99 10.20
N VAL A 129 -21.95 -28.11 9.76
CA VAL A 129 -20.91 -28.90 10.46
C VAL A 129 -19.91 -27.97 11.13
N THR A 130 -19.28 -27.11 10.34
CA THR A 130 -18.30 -26.14 10.82
C THR A 130 -18.13 -25.02 9.80
N LYS A 131 -17.51 -23.93 10.25
CA LYS A 131 -17.03 -22.85 9.39
C LYS A 131 -15.50 -22.88 9.44
N VAL A 132 -14.88 -22.98 8.27
CA VAL A 132 -13.44 -22.73 8.11
C VAL A 132 -13.25 -21.27 7.69
N THR A 133 -12.17 -20.64 8.13
CA THR A 133 -11.85 -19.26 7.76
C THR A 133 -10.39 -19.20 7.35
N ALA A 134 -10.17 -18.74 6.11
CA ALA A 134 -8.86 -18.34 5.64
C ALA A 134 -8.79 -16.81 5.57
N THR A 135 -7.59 -16.27 5.76
CA THR A 135 -7.26 -14.86 5.62
C THR A 135 -6.16 -14.72 4.58
N ASP A 136 -6.25 -13.67 3.79
CA ASP A 136 -5.22 -13.26 2.86
C ASP A 136 -4.78 -11.85 3.26
N ALA A 137 -3.47 -11.62 3.36
CA ALA A 137 -2.92 -10.39 3.90
C ALA A 137 -2.92 -9.26 2.86
N ASP A 138 -3.04 -9.58 1.57
CA ASP A 138 -3.06 -8.60 0.47
C ASP A 138 -4.22 -7.58 0.60
N ASP A 139 -4.21 -6.54 -0.23
CA ASP A 139 -5.22 -5.49 -0.24
C ASP A 139 -6.61 -6.01 -0.69
N PRO A 140 -7.64 -5.94 0.18
CA PRO A 140 -8.99 -6.35 -0.17
C PRO A 140 -9.77 -5.31 -0.98
N VAL A 141 -9.24 -4.09 -1.14
CA VAL A 141 -9.88 -2.96 -1.82
C VAL A 141 -9.59 -2.96 -3.31
N TYR A 142 -8.36 -3.29 -3.71
CA TYR A 142 -7.92 -3.24 -5.10
C TYR A 142 -7.79 -4.64 -5.71
N GLY A 143 -8.48 -4.86 -6.83
CA GLY A 143 -8.38 -6.12 -7.56
C GLY A 143 -9.05 -7.28 -6.83
N ASN A 144 -8.46 -8.48 -6.96
CA ASN A 144 -8.95 -9.70 -6.34
C ASN A 144 -7.87 -10.37 -5.47
N SER A 145 -6.79 -9.67 -5.11
CA SER A 145 -5.64 -10.24 -4.39
C SER A 145 -6.10 -10.96 -3.12
N ALA A 146 -6.86 -10.28 -2.26
CA ALA A 146 -7.44 -10.89 -1.06
C ALA A 146 -8.88 -11.45 -1.24
N LYS A 147 -9.33 -11.74 -2.47
CA LYS A 147 -10.69 -12.26 -2.71
C LYS A 147 -10.71 -13.79 -2.72
N LEU A 148 -11.17 -14.37 -1.61
CA LEU A 148 -11.16 -15.81 -1.40
C LEU A 148 -12.38 -16.55 -1.96
N VAL A 149 -12.14 -17.76 -2.46
CA VAL A 149 -13.15 -18.76 -2.81
C VAL A 149 -12.73 -20.10 -2.20
N TYR A 150 -13.68 -20.82 -1.62
CA TYR A 150 -13.42 -22.10 -0.97
C TYR A 150 -13.90 -23.26 -1.83
N SER A 151 -13.17 -24.37 -1.80
CA SER A 151 -13.55 -25.62 -2.48
C SER A 151 -13.11 -26.83 -1.67
N ILE A 152 -13.92 -27.89 -1.69
CA ILE A 152 -13.57 -29.18 -1.10
C ILE A 152 -12.78 -29.99 -2.14
N LEU A 153 -11.50 -30.24 -1.86
CA LEU A 153 -10.66 -31.07 -2.72
C LEU A 153 -10.97 -32.58 -2.56
N GLU A 154 -11.24 -33.02 -1.33
CA GLU A 154 -11.57 -34.41 -1.00
C GLU A 154 -12.71 -34.47 0.04
N GLY A 155 -13.60 -35.46 -0.06
CA GLY A 155 -14.77 -35.61 0.82
C GLY A 155 -16.13 -35.34 0.16
N GLN A 156 -16.15 -34.95 -1.12
CA GLN A 156 -17.37 -34.97 -1.93
C GLN A 156 -17.78 -36.41 -2.29
N PRO A 157 -19.09 -36.74 -2.41
CA PRO A 157 -20.25 -35.85 -2.30
C PRO A 157 -20.82 -35.73 -0.87
N TYR A 158 -20.08 -36.17 0.15
CA TYR A 158 -20.59 -36.28 1.53
C TYR A 158 -20.75 -34.93 2.22
N PHE A 159 -19.84 -33.98 1.94
CA PHE A 159 -19.90 -32.60 2.43
C PHE A 159 -19.83 -31.60 1.28
N SER A 160 -20.40 -30.41 1.50
CA SER A 160 -20.31 -29.24 0.62
C SER A 160 -19.75 -28.04 1.37
N ILE A 161 -19.22 -27.07 0.64
CA ILE A 161 -18.80 -25.77 1.14
C ILE A 161 -19.53 -24.70 0.35
N GLU A 162 -20.11 -23.73 1.06
CA GLU A 162 -20.89 -22.61 0.52
C GLU A 162 -20.31 -21.29 1.01
#